data_AF-A0A2S5TEC5-F1
#
_entry.id   AF-A0A2S5TEC5-F1
#
_cell.length_a   1.000
_cell.length_b   1.000
_cell.length_c   1.000
_cell.angle_alpha   90.00
_cell.angle_beta   90.00
_cell.angle_gamma   90.00
#
_symmetry.space_group_name_H-M   'P 1'
#
loop_
_entity.id
_entity.type
_entity.pdbx_description
1 polymer ?
#
loop_
_entity_poly.entity_id
_entity_poly.type
_entity_poly.pdbx_seq_one_letter_code
_entity_poly.pdbx_strand_id
1 'polypeptide(L)'
;MNSILVPFLSGIAQAPSADDYLRAQDEALPMAAAQYDLLIEEAREQDDPALRAEALGLIALLERADAETLLLASAREDPEPEVAEHAQALLYRLGVGRNVRRSGHLSGARFADYQAKARRLGAEARISQRK
;
A
#
# COMPACT_ATOMS: atom_id res chain seq x y z
N MET A 1 -1.72 20.03 -8.15
CA MET A 1 -3.02 20.00 -7.44
C MET A 1 -2.77 20.07 -5.94
N ASN A 2 -3.64 20.72 -5.15
CA ASN A 2 -3.55 20.64 -3.70
C ASN A 2 -4.45 19.50 -3.21
N SER A 3 -3.89 18.30 -3.15
CA SER A 3 -4.63 17.09 -2.80
C SER A 3 -4.73 16.91 -1.29
N ILE A 4 -5.94 16.62 -0.82
CA ILE A 4 -6.20 16.35 0.61
C ILE A 4 -5.49 15.08 1.11
N LEU A 5 -5.04 14.21 0.20
CA LEU A 5 -4.33 12.97 0.55
C LEU A 5 -2.83 13.18 0.76
N VAL A 6 -2.23 14.20 0.15
CA VAL A 6 -0.78 14.46 0.22
C VAL A 6 -0.26 14.55 1.66
N PRO A 7 -0.91 15.24 2.61
CA PRO A 7 -0.45 15.26 4.00
C PRO A 7 -0.41 13.86 4.64
N PHE A 8 -1.37 12.99 4.32
CA PHE A 8 -1.41 11.61 4.84
C PHE A 8 -0.33 10.75 4.20
N LEU A 9 -0.18 10.82 2.88
CA LEU A 9 0.86 10.09 2.14
C LEU A 9 2.26 10.51 2.62
N SER A 10 2.49 11.81 2.80
CA SER A 10 3.75 12.34 3.36
C SER A 10 3.98 11.85 4.79
N GLY A 11 2.94 11.78 5.63
CA GLY A 11 3.04 11.23 6.98
C GLY A 11 3.49 9.76 6.98
N ILE A 12 2.97 8.95 6.05
CA ILE A 12 3.41 7.55 5.87
C ILE A 12 4.85 7.49 5.34
N ALA A 13 5.17 8.28 4.33
CA ALA A 13 6.48 8.31 3.70
C ALA A 13 7.61 8.75 4.66
N GLN A 14 7.29 9.63 5.62
CA GLN A 14 8.24 10.19 6.59
C GLN A 14 8.25 9.46 7.93
N ALA A 15 7.45 8.40 8.10
CA ALA A 15 7.40 7.66 9.35
C ALA A 15 8.80 7.15 9.77
N PRO A 16 9.28 7.43 11.00
CA PRO A 16 10.65 7.11 11.43
C PRO A 16 10.83 5.65 11.86
N SER A 17 9.74 4.92 12.07
CA SER A 17 9.73 3.55 12.57
C SER A 17 8.64 2.71 11.89
N ALA A 18 8.74 1.39 12.00
CA ALA A 18 7.71 0.50 11.47
C ALA A 18 6.37 0.67 12.21
N ASP A 19 6.40 1.01 13.50
CA ASP A 19 5.19 1.28 14.29
C ASP A 19 4.51 2.57 13.83
N ASP A 20 5.29 3.65 13.62
CA ASP A 20 4.76 4.91 13.10
C ASP A 20 4.23 4.77 11.68
N TYR A 21 4.89 3.95 10.85
CA TYR A 21 4.46 3.68 9.48
C TYR A 21 3.09 2.99 9.44
N LEU A 22 2.91 1.94 10.26
CA LEU A 22 1.65 1.22 10.35
C LEU A 22 0.53 2.11 10.90
N ARG A 23 0.83 2.89 11.94
CA ARG A 23 -0.11 3.85 12.52
C ARG A 23 -0.54 4.92 11.52
N ALA A 24 0.41 5.51 10.78
CA ALA A 24 0.10 6.50 9.74
C ALA A 24 -0.77 5.90 8.62
N GLN A 25 -0.52 4.65 8.22
CA GLN A 25 -1.39 3.94 7.27
C GLN A 25 -2.82 3.78 7.84
N ASP A 26 -2.95 3.34 9.08
CA ASP A 26 -4.25 3.13 9.72
C ASP A 26 -5.04 4.45 9.85
N GLU A 27 -4.35 5.55 10.16
CA GLU A 27 -4.91 6.90 10.21
C GLU A 27 -5.35 7.40 8.81
N ALA A 28 -4.61 7.05 7.75
CA ALA A 28 -4.90 7.47 6.38
C ALA A 28 -6.03 6.68 5.70
N LEU A 29 -6.21 5.40 6.05
CA LEU A 29 -7.12 4.47 5.38
C LEU A 29 -8.58 4.99 5.24
N PRO A 30 -9.21 5.59 6.26
CA PRO A 30 -10.58 6.10 6.13
C PRO A 30 -10.71 7.21 5.08
N MET A 31 -9.75 8.15 5.05
CA MET A 31 -9.75 9.24 4.07
C MET A 31 -9.44 8.72 2.66
N ALA A 32 -8.46 7.81 2.54
CA ALA A 32 -8.10 7.15 1.29
C ALA A 32 -9.28 6.34 0.71
N ALA A 33 -10.08 5.69 1.57
CA ALA A 33 -11.30 5.03 1.14
C ALA A 33 -12.36 6.03 0.66
N ALA A 34 -12.55 7.15 1.38
CA ALA A 34 -13.53 8.17 1.00
C ALA A 34 -13.16 8.89 -0.30
N GLN A 35 -11.87 9.08 -0.57
CA GLN A 35 -11.31 9.80 -1.71
C GLN A 35 -10.56 8.88 -2.68
N TYR A 36 -11.12 7.70 -2.95
CA TYR A 36 -10.38 6.66 -3.69
C TYR A 36 -10.01 7.06 -5.11
N ASP A 37 -10.88 7.80 -5.82
CA ASP A 37 -10.55 8.27 -7.18
C ASP A 37 -9.34 9.20 -7.15
N LEU A 38 -9.27 10.09 -6.16
CA LEU A 38 -8.10 10.93 -5.92
C LEU A 38 -6.87 10.10 -5.53
N LEU A 39 -7.03 9.03 -4.75
CA LEU A 39 -5.92 8.12 -4.42
C LEU A 39 -5.36 7.42 -5.68
N ILE A 40 -6.21 7.08 -6.65
CA ILE A 40 -5.79 6.55 -7.95
C ILE A 40 -4.99 7.60 -8.73
N GLU A 41 -5.45 8.86 -8.74
CA GLU A 41 -4.73 9.97 -9.36
C GLU A 41 -3.35 10.16 -8.71
N GLU A 42 -3.28 10.17 -7.37
CA GLU A 42 -2.00 10.25 -6.65
C GLU A 42 -1.07 9.08 -6.99
N ALA A 43 -1.59 7.86 -7.15
CA ALA A 43 -0.78 6.70 -7.51
C ALA A 43 -0.23 6.76 -8.94
N ARG A 44 -0.80 7.58 -9.83
CA ARG A 44 -0.43 7.68 -11.25
C ARG A 44 0.36 8.93 -11.60
N GLU A 45 -0.05 10.07 -11.04
CA GLU A 45 0.36 11.39 -11.52
C GLU A 45 1.20 12.18 -10.49
N GLN A 46 1.34 11.68 -9.26
CA GLN A 46 2.16 12.37 -8.26
C GLN A 46 3.63 12.39 -8.66
N ASP A 47 4.25 13.57 -8.63
CA ASP A 47 5.64 13.76 -9.05
C ASP A 47 6.62 13.03 -8.13
N ASP A 48 6.35 13.01 -6.83
CA ASP A 48 7.18 12.33 -5.84
C ASP A 48 6.95 10.79 -5.87
N PRO A 49 7.96 9.98 -6.24
CA PRO A 49 7.82 8.53 -6.29
C PRO A 49 7.53 7.90 -4.92
N ALA A 50 8.01 8.50 -3.83
CA ALA A 50 7.71 8.01 -2.50
C ALA A 50 6.20 8.11 -2.21
N LEU A 51 5.57 9.21 -2.62
CA LEU A 51 4.13 9.41 -2.46
C LEU A 51 3.32 8.51 -3.40
N ARG A 52 3.74 8.31 -4.66
CA ARG A 52 3.13 7.29 -5.55
C ARG A 52 3.15 5.91 -4.92
N ALA A 53 4.31 5.50 -4.37
CA ALA A 53 4.45 4.21 -3.71
C ALA A 53 3.52 4.07 -2.49
N GLU A 54 3.39 5.10 -1.64
CA GLU A 54 2.45 5.04 -0.51
C GLU A 54 0.98 5.00 -0.96
N ALA A 55 0.62 5.71 -2.02
CA ALA A 55 -0.73 5.65 -2.60
C ALA A 55 -1.06 4.23 -3.08
N LEU A 56 -0.13 3.57 -3.78
CA LEU A 56 -0.24 2.16 -4.18
C LEU A 56 -0.35 1.24 -2.96
N GLY A 57 0.40 1.52 -1.90
CA GLY A 57 0.32 0.81 -0.62
C GLY A 57 -1.08 0.85 -0.02
N LEU A 58 -1.72 2.03 0.01
CA LEU A 58 -3.09 2.19 0.48
C LEU A 58 -4.11 1.52 -0.45
N ILE A 59 -3.94 1.61 -1.78
CA ILE A 59 -4.76 0.89 -2.76
C ILE A 59 -4.74 -0.62 -2.50
N ALA A 60 -3.56 -1.19 -2.24
CA ALA A 60 -3.41 -2.61 -1.95
C ALA A 60 -4.09 -3.02 -0.63
N LEU A 61 -4.12 -2.13 0.38
CA LEU A 61 -4.78 -2.38 1.67
C LEU A 61 -6.31 -2.28 1.58
N LEU A 62 -6.84 -1.42 0.72
CA LEU A 62 -8.28 -1.27 0.51
C LEU A 62 -8.91 -2.44 -0.26
N GLU A 63 -8.08 -3.24 -0.94
CA GLU A 63 -8.47 -4.46 -1.67
C GLU A 63 -9.66 -4.28 -2.63
N ARG A 64 -9.84 -3.09 -3.21
CA ARG A 64 -10.93 -2.85 -4.19
C ARG A 64 -10.74 -3.69 -5.45
N ALA A 65 -11.83 -3.86 -6.20
CA ALA A 65 -11.88 -4.75 -7.37
C ALA A 65 -10.82 -4.42 -8.43
N ASP A 66 -10.49 -3.13 -8.58
CA ASP A 66 -9.54 -2.57 -9.52
C ASP A 66 -8.10 -2.48 -8.98
N ALA A 67 -7.87 -2.71 -7.68
CA ALA A 67 -6.54 -2.60 -7.06
C ALA A 67 -5.49 -3.46 -7.78
N GLU A 68 -5.86 -4.66 -8.22
CA GLU A 68 -4.96 -5.55 -8.96
C GLU A 68 -4.56 -4.97 -10.33
N THR A 69 -5.52 -4.37 -11.03
CA THR A 69 -5.28 -3.75 -12.34
C THR A 69 -4.36 -2.54 -12.20
N LEU A 70 -4.58 -1.72 -11.17
CA LEU A 70 -3.75 -0.55 -10.87
C LEU A 70 -2.32 -0.95 -10.52
N LEU A 71 -2.15 -1.92 -9.61
CA LEU A 71 -0.83 -2.43 -9.24
C LEU A 71 -0.08 -3.05 -10.43
N LEU A 72 -0.80 -3.77 -11.30
CA LEU A 72 -0.20 -4.36 -12.49
C LEU A 72 0.26 -3.29 -13.49
N ALA A 73 -0.51 -2.22 -13.67
CA ALA A 73 -0.13 -1.09 -14.53
C ALA A 73 1.12 -0.39 -13.99
N SER A 74 1.13 0.01 -12.71
CA SER A 74 2.29 0.65 -12.09
C SER A 74 3.54 -0.24 -12.11
N ALA A 75 3.40 -1.55 -11.89
CA ALA A 75 4.53 -2.49 -11.97
C ALA A 75 5.17 -2.60 -13.37
N ARG A 76 4.47 -2.16 -14.42
CA ARG A 76 4.95 -2.23 -15.81
C ARG A 76 5.35 -0.88 -16.38
N GLU A 77 4.65 0.17 -15.97
CA GLU A 77 4.64 1.45 -16.65
C GLU A 77 5.13 2.61 -15.77
N ASP A 78 5.32 2.43 -14.45
CA ASP A 78 5.86 3.51 -13.63
C ASP A 78 7.30 3.84 -14.06
N PRO A 79 7.63 5.13 -14.27
CA PRO A 79 8.95 5.53 -14.71
C PRO A 79 10.05 5.25 -13.68
N GLU A 80 9.70 5.14 -12.40
CA GLU A 80 10.66 4.93 -11.32
C GLU A 80 10.72 3.44 -10.94
N PRO A 81 11.88 2.77 -11.14
CA PRO A 81 12.01 1.33 -10.89
C PRO A 81 11.62 0.91 -9.48
N GLU A 82 11.90 1.75 -8.47
CA GLU A 82 11.53 1.48 -7.09
C GLU A 82 10.01 1.41 -6.87
N VAL A 83 9.24 2.24 -7.59
CA VAL A 83 7.77 2.25 -7.51
C VAL A 83 7.21 1.03 -8.23
N ALA A 84 7.77 0.68 -9.40
CA ALA A 84 7.39 -0.52 -10.14
C ALA A 84 7.65 -1.81 -9.34
N GLU A 85 8.83 -1.94 -8.71
CA GLU A 85 9.16 -3.06 -7.82
C GLU A 85 8.24 -3.11 -6.61
N HIS A 86 7.93 -1.95 -6.02
CA HIS A 86 6.99 -1.86 -4.91
C HIS A 86 5.58 -2.35 -5.31
N ALA A 87 5.09 -1.92 -6.46
CA ALA A 87 3.81 -2.36 -7.01
C ALA A 87 3.78 -3.88 -7.23
N GLN A 88 4.88 -4.47 -7.74
CA GLN A 88 5.01 -5.91 -7.91
C GLN A 88 4.95 -6.67 -6.57
N ALA A 89 5.64 -6.17 -5.54
CA ALA A 89 5.60 -6.76 -4.21
C ALA A 89 4.19 -6.71 -3.59
N LEU A 90 3.48 -5.59 -3.76
CA LEU A 90 2.09 -5.42 -3.32
C LEU A 90 1.14 -6.37 -4.07
N LEU A 91 1.31 -6.52 -5.38
CA LEU A 91 0.53 -7.45 -6.20
C LEU A 91 0.69 -8.90 -5.73
N TYR A 92 1.93 -9.31 -5.45
CA TYR A 92 2.22 -10.63 -4.87
C TYR A 92 1.53 -10.80 -3.52
N ARG A 93 1.62 -9.81 -2.62
CA ARG A 93 0.98 -9.84 -1.31
C ARG A 93 -0.54 -9.98 -1.42
N LEU A 94 -1.17 -9.22 -2.32
CA LEU A 94 -2.60 -9.27 -2.58
C LEU A 94 -3.04 -10.66 -3.09
N GLY A 95 -2.28 -11.23 -4.04
CA GLY A 95 -2.53 -12.56 -4.58
C GLY A 95 -2.41 -13.67 -3.52
N VAL A 96 -1.35 -13.64 -2.71
CA VAL A 96 -1.16 -14.59 -1.60
C VAL A 96 -2.29 -14.45 -0.58
N GLY A 97 -2.63 -13.23 -0.17
CA GLY A 97 -3.71 -12.96 0.78
C GLY A 97 -5.06 -13.53 0.30
N ARG A 98 -5.41 -13.32 -0.97
CA ARG A 98 -6.63 -13.87 -1.58
C ARG A 98 -6.61 -15.40 -1.65
N ASN A 99 -5.47 -16.00 -2.00
CA ASN A 99 -5.33 -17.45 -2.05
C ASN A 99 -5.47 -18.10 -0.66
N VAL A 100 -4.83 -17.51 0.35
CA VAL A 100 -4.95 -17.98 1.74
C VAL A 100 -6.40 -17.87 2.21
N ARG A 101 -7.07 -16.74 1.96
CA ARG A 101 -8.50 -16.54 2.29
C ARG A 101 -9.39 -17.60 1.61
N ARG A 102 -9.17 -17.84 0.31
CA ARG A 102 -9.92 -18.81 -0.51
C ARG A 102 -9.67 -20.27 -0.11
N SER A 103 -8.50 -20.59 0.43
CA SER A 103 -8.15 -21.95 0.85
C SER A 103 -9.04 -22.48 1.98
N GLY A 104 -9.64 -21.58 2.79
CA GLY A 104 -10.45 -21.95 3.94
C GLY A 104 -9.68 -22.60 5.10
N HIS A 105 -8.35 -22.74 4.99
CA HIS A 105 -7.53 -23.40 6.02
C HIS A 105 -7.28 -22.55 7.26
N LEU A 106 -7.46 -21.22 7.18
CA LEU A 106 -7.35 -20.31 8.31
C LEU A 106 -8.72 -19.81 8.74
N SER A 107 -8.96 -19.80 10.05
CA SER A 107 -10.08 -19.05 10.62
C SER A 107 -9.89 -17.55 10.37
N GLY A 108 -10.99 -16.77 10.42
CA GLY A 108 -10.93 -15.32 10.22
C GLY A 108 -9.91 -14.62 11.12
N ALA A 109 -9.84 -15.00 12.40
CA ALA A 109 -8.84 -14.45 13.34
C ALA A 109 -7.39 -14.79 12.92
N ARG A 110 -7.12 -16.05 12.57
CA ARG A 110 -5.77 -16.45 12.12
C ARG A 110 -5.37 -15.80 10.80
N PHE A 111 -6.32 -15.54 9.92
CA PHE A 111 -6.07 -14.80 8.70
C PHE A 111 -5.77 -13.32 8.97
N ALA A 112 -6.47 -12.69 9.92
CA ALA A 112 -6.18 -11.33 10.35
C ALA A 112 -4.77 -11.23 10.97
N ASP A 113 -4.39 -12.18 11.84
CA ASP A 113 -3.04 -12.24 12.41
C ASP A 113 -1.97 -12.42 11.33
N TYR A 114 -2.23 -13.27 10.33
CA TYR A 114 -1.36 -13.46 9.18
C TYR A 114 -1.17 -12.15 8.39
N GLN A 115 -2.26 -11.43 8.11
CA GLN A 115 -2.20 -10.15 7.40
C GLN A 115 -1.45 -9.09 8.21
N ALA A 116 -1.71 -8.99 9.52
CA ALA A 116 -1.02 -8.06 10.42
C ALA A 116 0.49 -8.33 10.45
N LYS A 117 0.90 -9.61 10.56
CA LYS A 117 2.31 -10.01 10.52
C LYS A 117 2.95 -9.68 9.18
N ALA A 118 2.28 -9.95 8.06
CA ALA A 118 2.78 -9.62 6.73
C ALA A 118 2.95 -8.10 6.55
N ARG A 119 2.00 -7.29 7.04
CA ARG A 119 2.10 -5.82 7.06
C ARG A 119 3.29 -5.35 7.89
N ARG A 120 3.50 -5.92 9.08
CA ARG A 120 4.61 -5.58 9.96
C ARG A 120 5.97 -5.83 9.30
N LEU A 121 6.16 -7.03 8.74
CA LEU A 121 7.40 -7.38 8.04
C LEU A 121 7.66 -6.44 6.85
N GLY A 122 6.60 -6.07 6.10
CA GLY A 122 6.70 -5.09 5.02
C GLY A 122 7.12 -3.70 5.52
N ALA A 123 6.56 -3.24 6.65
CA ALA A 123 6.93 -1.97 7.26
C ALA A 123 8.40 -1.97 7.75
N GLU A 124 8.85 -3.04 8.40
CA GLU A 124 10.23 -3.19 8.88
C GLU A 124 11.25 -3.20 7.73
N ALA A 125 10.94 -3.90 6.64
CA ALA A 125 11.77 -3.91 5.44
C ALA A 125 11.89 -2.51 4.82
N ARG A 126 10.76 -1.81 4.66
CA ARG A 126 10.71 -0.47 4.05
C ARG A 126 11.48 0.56 4.89
N ILE A 127 11.32 0.53 6.21
CA ILE A 127 12.05 1.44 7.12
C ILE A 127 13.55 1.15 7.11
N SER A 128 13.94 -0.12 7.02
CA SER A 128 15.36 -0.51 6.94
C SER A 128 16.02 -0.04 5.64
N GLN A 129 15.29 -0.01 4.53
CA GLN A 129 15.79 0.45 3.23
C GLN A 129 15.98 1.97 3.13
N ARG A 130 15.37 2.75 4.03
CA ARG A 130 15.47 4.23 4.08
C ARG A 130 16.69 4.72 4.88
N LYS A 131 17.37 3.83 5.60
CA LYS A 131 18.52 4.14 6.47
C LYS A 131 19.83 3.86 5.74
#